data_AF-G2YVW7-F1
#
_entry.id   AF-G2YVW7-F1
#
_cell.length_a   1.000
_cell.length_b   1.000
_cell.length_c   1.000
_cell.angle_alpha   90.00
_cell.angle_beta   90.00
_cell.angle_gamma   90.00
#
_symmetry.space_group_name_H-M   'P 1'
#
loop_
_entity.id
_entity.type
_entity.pdbx_description
1 polymer ?
#
loop_
_entity_poly.entity_id
_entity_poly.type
_entity_poly.pdbx_seq_one_letter_code
_entity_poly.pdbx_strand_id
1 'polypeptide(L)'
;MKGLWHLDNLDFELALQYLTHPSLIPSFADEILEALVLHSSDDLAIPLAYYHTVQPALTSSRATESLYSAIARTSVTEAFYFSRGQSQYMQRHMFELLIATVLKNSPPETIADRSVELVNLPLSLEEEAWFEDYLLRGEGRAIRKARDTIMMRRIGTGKFSETLSLKGIGSRSIGGLDWERLSAAVKEGLGPRIDV
;
A
#
# COMPACT_ATOMS: atom_id res chain seq x y z
N MET A 1 29.89 16.94 5.78
CA MET A 1 30.04 16.34 7.14
C MET A 1 29.17 16.99 8.22
N LYS A 2 28.68 18.24 8.10
CA LYS A 2 27.77 18.82 9.11
C LYS A 2 26.43 18.08 9.24
N GLY A 3 25.86 17.59 8.13
CA GLY A 3 24.59 16.84 8.16
C GLY A 3 24.63 15.59 9.04
N LEU A 4 25.68 14.76 8.91
CA LEU A 4 25.86 13.59 9.76
C LEU A 4 26.04 13.97 11.24
N TRP A 5 26.78 15.05 11.51
CA TRP A 5 26.93 15.55 12.88
C TRP A 5 25.59 15.96 13.50
N HIS A 6 24.71 16.63 12.76
CA HIS A 6 23.37 16.96 13.25
C HIS A 6 22.51 15.70 13.45
N LEU A 7 22.63 14.71 12.57
CA LEU A 7 21.94 13.43 12.68
C LEU A 7 22.34 12.67 13.95
N ASP A 8 23.64 12.63 14.28
CA ASP A 8 24.15 12.02 15.52
C ASP A 8 23.66 12.75 16.79
N ASN A 9 23.37 14.05 16.69
CA ASN A 9 22.79 14.85 17.78
C ASN A 9 21.25 14.83 17.80
N LEU A 10 20.61 14.00 16.97
CA LEU A 10 19.16 13.89 16.82
C LEU A 10 18.47 15.18 16.34
N ASP A 11 19.21 16.07 15.69
CA ASP A 11 18.70 17.31 15.08
C ASP A 11 18.37 17.06 13.60
N PHE A 12 17.28 16.32 13.37
CA PHE A 12 16.93 15.79 12.05
C PHE A 12 16.51 16.87 11.04
N GLU A 13 15.85 17.95 11.49
CA GLU A 13 15.46 19.06 10.62
C GLU A 13 16.68 19.78 10.06
N LEU A 14 17.66 20.10 10.92
CA LEU A 14 18.87 20.75 10.49
C LEU A 14 19.78 19.79 9.72
N ALA A 15 19.83 18.52 10.11
CA ALA A 15 20.52 17.49 9.35
C ALA A 15 20.01 17.42 7.91
N LEU A 16 18.69 17.42 7.71
CA LEU A 16 18.06 17.36 6.39
C LEU A 16 18.56 18.51 5.50
N GLN A 17 18.58 19.75 5.98
CA GLN A 17 19.04 20.91 5.21
C GLN A 17 20.46 20.73 4.65
N TYR A 18 21.35 20.10 5.42
CA TYR A 18 22.69 19.79 4.96
C TYR A 18 22.75 18.57 4.06
N LEU A 19 21.97 17.52 4.36
CA LEU A 19 21.99 16.26 3.61
C LEU A 19 21.37 16.38 2.21
N THR A 20 20.45 17.31 2.00
CA THR A 20 19.77 17.53 0.71
C THR A 20 20.47 18.57 -0.18
N HIS A 21 21.69 18.98 0.16
CA HIS A 21 22.40 19.98 -0.62
C HIS A 21 22.84 19.40 -1.98
N PRO A 22 22.51 20.04 -3.13
CA PRO A 22 22.68 19.45 -4.46
C PRO A 22 24.14 19.19 -4.87
N SER A 23 25.09 19.84 -4.22
CA SER A 23 26.52 19.62 -4.47
C SER A 23 27.10 18.40 -3.71
N LEU A 24 26.30 17.72 -2.90
CA LEU A 24 26.76 16.57 -2.13
C LEU A 24 26.56 15.29 -2.93
N ILE A 25 27.56 14.42 -2.83
CA ILE A 25 27.44 13.03 -3.25
C ILE A 25 26.94 12.26 -2.03
N PRO A 26 25.75 11.63 -2.09
CA PRO A 26 25.20 10.90 -0.95
C PRO A 26 26.15 9.77 -0.53
N SER A 27 26.51 9.77 0.75
CA SER A 27 27.30 8.73 1.41
C SER A 27 26.50 8.20 2.59
N PHE A 28 26.54 6.90 2.86
CA PHE A 28 25.77 6.25 3.95
C PHE A 28 24.25 6.42 3.79
N ALA A 29 23.76 6.34 2.56
CA ALA A 29 22.37 6.65 2.25
C ALA A 29 21.39 5.69 2.94
N ASP A 30 21.78 4.40 3.05
CA ASP A 30 21.00 3.38 3.73
C ASP A 30 20.87 3.72 5.23
N GLU A 31 21.99 4.03 5.90
CA GLU A 31 22.03 4.34 7.33
C GLU A 31 21.32 5.66 7.66
N ILE A 32 21.51 6.69 6.82
CA ILE A 32 20.81 7.96 6.97
C ILE A 32 19.30 7.72 6.88
N LEU A 33 18.84 7.04 5.84
CA LEU A 33 17.42 6.82 5.63
C LEU A 33 16.79 5.99 6.75
N GLU A 34 17.45 4.91 7.15
CA GLU A 34 17.00 4.09 8.28
C GLU A 34 16.92 4.91 9.57
N ALA A 35 17.92 5.75 9.85
CA ALA A 35 17.91 6.61 11.03
C ALA A 35 16.77 7.63 10.99
N LEU A 36 16.52 8.26 9.83
CA LEU A 36 15.42 9.21 9.67
C LEU A 36 14.07 8.52 9.85
N VAL A 37 13.85 7.34 9.26
CA VAL A 37 12.60 6.58 9.40
C VAL A 37 12.41 6.10 10.85
N LEU A 38 13.46 5.61 11.50
CA LEU A 38 13.39 5.09 12.87
C LEU A 38 12.96 6.17 13.88
N HIS A 39 13.41 7.40 13.70
CA HIS A 39 13.08 8.52 14.59
C HIS A 39 11.85 9.32 14.17
N SER A 40 11.24 8.95 13.04
CA SER A 40 9.98 9.51 12.54
C SER A 40 8.83 8.61 12.98
N SER A 41 8.29 8.84 14.18
CA SER A 41 7.22 8.00 14.73
C SER A 41 5.96 8.04 13.86
N ASP A 42 5.37 9.23 13.73
CA ASP A 42 4.10 9.47 13.03
C ASP A 42 4.25 10.41 11.84
N ASP A 43 5.15 11.38 11.94
CA ASP A 43 5.44 12.31 10.85
C ASP A 43 6.62 11.81 10.01
N LEU A 44 6.30 11.33 8.81
CA LEU A 44 7.27 10.82 7.84
C LEU A 44 7.75 11.90 6.86
N ALA A 45 7.43 13.18 7.09
CA ALA A 45 7.82 14.26 6.20
C ALA A 45 9.34 14.35 6.01
N ILE A 46 10.13 14.17 7.08
CA ILE A 46 11.60 14.26 7.02
C ILE A 46 12.22 13.15 6.15
N PRO A 47 12.00 11.84 6.41
CA PRO A 47 12.58 10.78 5.58
C PRO A 47 12.11 10.84 4.13
N LEU A 48 10.84 11.20 3.90
CA LEU A 48 10.31 11.34 2.54
C LEU A 48 10.88 12.57 1.83
N ALA A 49 11.06 13.70 2.52
CA ALA A 49 11.74 14.87 1.96
C ALA A 49 13.18 14.54 1.57
N TYR A 50 13.92 13.80 2.40
CA TYR A 50 15.24 13.31 2.05
C TYR A 50 15.21 12.44 0.80
N TYR A 51 14.31 11.45 0.76
CA TYR A 51 14.19 10.54 -0.38
C TYR A 51 13.83 11.27 -1.68
N HIS A 52 12.85 12.16 -1.67
CA HIS A 52 12.39 12.86 -2.87
C HIS A 52 13.38 13.90 -3.39
N THR A 53 14.21 14.47 -2.51
CA THR A 53 15.20 15.48 -2.91
C THR A 53 16.51 14.86 -3.36
N VAL A 54 16.98 13.81 -2.68
CA VAL A 54 18.28 13.20 -2.91
C VAL A 54 18.20 12.01 -3.87
N GLN A 55 17.06 11.33 -3.93
CA GLN A 55 16.85 10.08 -4.67
C GLN A 55 18.01 9.09 -4.49
N PRO A 56 18.36 8.73 -3.25
CA PRO A 56 19.52 7.89 -2.97
C PRO A 56 19.38 6.50 -3.60
N ALA A 57 20.49 5.98 -4.13
CA ALA A 57 20.58 4.58 -4.52
C ALA A 57 20.76 3.71 -3.27
N LEU A 58 19.69 3.04 -2.85
CA LEU A 58 19.72 2.14 -1.70
C LEU A 58 20.28 0.78 -2.07
N THR A 59 21.10 0.19 -1.20
CA THR A 59 21.73 -1.12 -1.43
C THR A 59 21.20 -2.20 -0.49
N SER A 60 20.79 -1.78 0.71
CA SER A 60 20.22 -2.65 1.74
C SER A 60 18.73 -2.91 1.49
N SER A 61 18.32 -4.18 1.57
CA SER A 61 16.90 -4.58 1.59
C SER A 61 16.17 -3.90 2.75
N ARG A 62 16.83 -3.78 3.91
CA ARG A 62 16.26 -3.19 5.12
C ARG A 62 15.99 -1.70 4.95
N ALA A 63 16.91 -0.95 4.34
CA ALA A 63 16.70 0.47 4.04
C ALA A 63 15.57 0.66 3.02
N THR A 64 15.53 -0.20 2.00
CA THR A 64 14.47 -0.20 0.98
C THR A 64 13.10 -0.49 1.58
N GLU A 65 12.98 -1.51 2.43
CA GLU A 65 11.73 -1.85 3.14
C GLU A 65 11.31 -0.76 4.13
N SER A 66 12.27 -0.12 4.81
CA SER A 66 12.00 1.00 5.74
C SER A 66 11.43 2.20 4.98
N LEU A 67 12.03 2.57 3.86
CA LEU A 67 11.50 3.59 2.95
C LEU A 67 10.13 3.20 2.43
N TYR A 68 9.98 1.96 1.97
CA TYR A 68 8.73 1.47 1.43
C TYR A 68 7.59 1.58 2.45
N SER A 69 7.85 1.18 3.69
CA SER A 69 6.89 1.33 4.80
C SER A 69 6.50 2.79 5.02
N ALA A 70 7.47 3.71 4.95
CA ALA A 70 7.21 5.15 5.07
C ALA A 70 6.33 5.69 3.91
N ILE A 71 6.64 5.31 2.67
CA ILE A 71 5.85 5.67 1.49
C ILE A 71 4.44 5.07 1.63
N ALA A 72 4.33 3.78 1.92
CA ALA A 72 3.05 3.08 2.03
C ALA A 72 2.14 3.68 3.10
N ARG A 73 2.69 4.15 4.23
CA ARG A 73 1.92 4.85 5.27
C ARG A 73 1.39 6.21 4.79
N THR A 74 2.07 6.85 3.85
CA THR A 74 1.76 8.22 3.40
C THR A 74 0.93 8.25 2.11
N SER A 75 1.26 7.43 1.12
CA SER A 75 0.57 7.37 -0.18
C SER A 75 0.47 5.94 -0.70
N VAL A 76 -0.76 5.48 -0.98
CA VAL A 76 -1.00 4.14 -1.53
C VAL A 76 -0.54 4.09 -2.99
N THR A 77 -0.87 5.12 -3.77
CA THR A 77 -0.49 5.23 -5.18
C THR A 77 1.03 5.24 -5.35
N GLU A 78 1.75 6.04 -4.55
CA GLU A 78 3.20 6.11 -4.66
C GLU A 78 3.86 4.77 -4.31
N ALA A 79 3.43 4.13 -3.22
CA ALA A 79 3.95 2.82 -2.83
C ALA A 79 3.68 1.75 -3.89
N PHE A 80 2.55 1.84 -4.59
CA PHE A 80 2.26 0.95 -5.70
C PHE A 80 3.23 1.13 -6.88
N TYR A 81 3.52 2.36 -7.28
CA TYR A 81 4.50 2.59 -8.34
C TYR A 81 5.94 2.29 -7.90
N PHE A 82 6.26 2.49 -6.62
CA PHE A 82 7.55 2.12 -6.07
C PHE A 82 7.78 0.60 -6.15
N SER A 83 6.76 -0.22 -5.80
CA SER A 83 6.89 -1.68 -5.86
C SER A 83 7.13 -2.18 -7.29
N ARG A 84 6.50 -1.56 -8.29
CA ARG A 84 6.72 -1.85 -9.73
C ARG A 84 8.14 -1.56 -10.22
N GLY A 85 8.88 -0.70 -9.53
CA GLY A 85 10.28 -0.43 -9.84
C GLY A 85 11.25 -1.51 -9.35
N GLN A 86 10.78 -2.48 -8.57
CA GLN A 86 11.61 -3.51 -7.96
C GLN A 86 11.72 -4.77 -8.82
N SER A 87 12.61 -5.68 -8.42
CA SER A 87 12.66 -7.03 -8.99
C SER A 87 11.33 -7.77 -8.75
N GLN A 88 10.96 -8.71 -9.63
CA GLN A 88 9.65 -9.38 -9.58
C GLN A 88 9.33 -10.01 -8.20
N TYR A 89 10.33 -10.63 -7.55
CA TYR A 89 10.15 -11.20 -6.21
C TYR A 89 9.85 -10.11 -5.16
N MET A 90 10.60 -9.01 -5.17
CA MET A 90 10.38 -7.90 -4.25
C MET A 90 9.09 -7.13 -4.56
N GLN A 91 8.72 -6.99 -5.84
CA GLN A 91 7.49 -6.34 -6.25
C GLN A 91 6.27 -7.02 -5.63
N ARG A 92 6.17 -8.35 -5.75
CA ARG A 92 5.06 -9.11 -5.15
C ARG A 92 5.05 -8.95 -3.63
N HIS A 93 6.20 -9.12 -2.98
CA HIS A 93 6.29 -8.98 -1.53
C HIS A 93 5.86 -7.58 -1.05
N MET A 94 6.36 -6.53 -1.68
CA MET A 94 6.00 -5.15 -1.37
C MET A 94 4.52 -4.87 -1.65
N PHE A 95 3.97 -5.40 -2.74
CA PHE A 95 2.55 -5.26 -3.04
C PHE A 95 1.66 -5.93 -1.97
N GLU A 96 2.01 -7.12 -1.50
CA GLU A 96 1.33 -7.77 -0.38
C GLU A 96 1.45 -6.95 0.91
N LEU A 97 2.62 -6.36 1.17
CA LEU A 97 2.85 -5.44 2.29
C LEU A 97 2.01 -4.15 2.18
N LEU A 98 1.78 -3.62 0.98
CA LEU A 98 0.87 -2.49 0.75
C LEU A 98 -0.56 -2.85 1.13
N ILE A 99 -1.05 -3.99 0.65
CA ILE A 99 -2.40 -4.47 0.96
C ILE A 99 -2.56 -4.63 2.47
N ALA A 100 -1.58 -5.23 3.15
CA ALA A 100 -1.58 -5.36 4.61
C ALA A 100 -1.60 -3.98 5.29
N THR A 101 -0.76 -3.06 4.84
CA THR A 101 -0.64 -1.70 5.42
C THR A 101 -1.94 -0.92 5.28
N VAL A 102 -2.60 -1.00 4.14
CA VAL A 102 -3.89 -0.34 3.90
C VAL A 102 -5.02 -0.97 4.71
N LEU A 103 -5.17 -2.30 4.68
CA LEU A 103 -6.35 -2.95 5.25
C LEU A 103 -6.24 -3.28 6.74
N LYS A 104 -5.03 -3.39 7.29
CA LYS A 104 -4.77 -3.75 8.70
C LYS A 104 -4.20 -2.60 9.53
N ASN A 105 -3.24 -1.85 8.97
CA ASN A 105 -2.43 -0.90 9.74
C ASN A 105 -2.84 0.58 9.54
N SER A 106 -3.85 0.86 8.72
CA SER A 106 -4.31 2.24 8.51
C SER A 106 -5.15 2.75 9.67
N PRO A 107 -5.02 4.04 10.04
CA PRO A 107 -5.86 4.67 11.05
C PRO A 107 -7.37 4.51 10.75
N PRO A 108 -8.23 4.35 11.77
CA PRO A 108 -9.68 4.22 11.57
C PRO A 108 -10.31 5.35 10.76
N GLU A 109 -9.75 6.55 10.83
CA GLU A 109 -10.22 7.76 10.15
C GLU A 109 -9.92 7.72 8.64
N THR A 110 -8.77 7.16 8.25
CA THR A 110 -8.29 7.20 6.84
C THR A 110 -8.42 5.85 6.13
N ILE A 111 -8.70 4.77 6.85
CA ILE A 111 -8.73 3.41 6.28
C ILE A 111 -9.75 3.27 5.14
N ALA A 112 -10.89 3.97 5.20
CA ALA A 112 -11.91 3.90 4.15
C ALA A 112 -11.38 4.50 2.84
N ASP A 113 -10.87 5.72 2.89
CA ASP A 113 -10.33 6.42 1.71
C ASP A 113 -9.14 5.67 1.11
N ARG A 114 -8.23 5.18 1.95
CA ARG A 114 -7.07 4.38 1.52
C ARG A 114 -7.47 3.03 0.91
N SER A 115 -8.53 2.39 1.43
CA SER A 115 -9.06 1.16 0.84
C SER A 115 -9.68 1.42 -0.53
N VAL A 116 -10.37 2.55 -0.70
CA VAL A 116 -10.91 2.98 -2.00
C VAL A 116 -9.79 3.27 -2.97
N GLU A 117 -8.72 3.95 -2.54
CA GLU A 117 -7.53 4.18 -3.37
C GLU A 117 -6.90 2.86 -3.83
N LEU A 118 -6.68 1.91 -2.90
CA LEU A 118 -6.12 0.58 -3.19
C LEU A 118 -6.97 -0.19 -4.23
N VAL A 119 -8.28 -0.18 -4.09
CA VAL A 119 -9.20 -0.88 -5.00
C VAL A 119 -9.19 -0.26 -6.40
N ASN A 120 -8.98 1.06 -6.50
CA ASN A 120 -8.96 1.77 -7.77
C ASN A 120 -7.58 1.80 -8.45
N LEU A 121 -6.56 1.15 -7.87
CA LEU A 121 -5.24 1.08 -8.50
C LEU A 121 -5.30 0.36 -9.86
N PRO A 122 -4.53 0.84 -10.85
CA PRO A 122 -4.47 0.26 -12.20
C PRO A 122 -3.60 -1.00 -12.22
N LEU A 123 -4.09 -2.07 -11.60
CA LEU A 123 -3.38 -3.35 -11.52
C LEU A 123 -3.29 -4.03 -12.89
N SER A 124 -2.14 -4.65 -13.15
CA SER A 124 -1.96 -5.58 -14.26
C SER A 124 -2.70 -6.90 -13.97
N LEU A 125 -2.86 -7.75 -14.99
CA LEU A 125 -3.46 -9.08 -14.79
C LEU A 125 -2.69 -9.95 -13.78
N GLU A 126 -1.37 -9.79 -13.71
CA GLU A 126 -0.52 -10.49 -12.75
C GLU A 126 -0.73 -9.96 -11.33
N GLU A 127 -0.75 -8.63 -11.17
CA GLU A 127 -1.00 -7.98 -9.88
C GLU A 127 -2.43 -8.24 -9.37
N GLU A 128 -3.41 -8.35 -10.26
CA GLU A 128 -4.76 -8.80 -9.93
C GLU A 128 -4.76 -10.21 -9.34
N ALA A 129 -4.01 -11.13 -9.96
CA ALA A 129 -3.88 -12.49 -9.45
C ALA A 129 -3.21 -12.51 -8.07
N TRP A 130 -2.16 -11.70 -7.86
CA TRP A 130 -1.53 -11.56 -6.55
C TRP A 130 -2.46 -10.97 -5.50
N PHE A 131 -3.24 -9.95 -5.86
CA PHE A 131 -4.21 -9.31 -4.99
C PHE A 131 -5.26 -10.31 -4.50
N GLU A 132 -5.85 -11.09 -5.40
CA GLU A 132 -6.82 -12.12 -5.03
C GLU A 132 -6.21 -13.28 -4.26
N ASP A 133 -5.03 -13.76 -4.68
CA ASP A 133 -4.32 -14.86 -4.01
C ASP A 133 -3.99 -14.49 -2.55
N TYR A 134 -3.47 -13.29 -2.32
CA TYR A 134 -3.14 -12.79 -0.97
C TYR A 134 -4.37 -12.70 -0.06
N LEU A 135 -5.48 -12.17 -0.58
CA LEU A 135 -6.70 -11.95 0.21
C LEU A 135 -7.58 -13.20 0.38
N LEU A 136 -7.50 -14.19 -0.53
CA LEU A 136 -8.29 -15.42 -0.46
C LEU A 136 -7.53 -16.59 0.17
N ARG A 137 -6.23 -16.71 -0.12
CA ARG A 137 -5.43 -17.90 0.21
C ARG A 137 -4.22 -17.58 1.10
N GLY A 138 -3.66 -16.38 0.96
CA GLY A 138 -2.51 -15.90 1.72
C GLY A 138 -2.84 -15.39 3.12
N GLU A 139 -1.87 -14.69 3.72
CA GLU A 139 -1.96 -14.10 5.06
C GLU A 139 -3.07 -13.03 5.16
N GLY A 140 -3.39 -12.39 4.04
CA GLY A 140 -4.45 -11.39 3.93
C GLY A 140 -5.85 -11.94 4.23
N ARG A 141 -6.06 -13.27 4.15
CA ARG A 141 -7.35 -13.90 4.44
C ARG A 141 -7.87 -13.61 5.86
N ALA A 142 -6.96 -13.47 6.83
CA ALA A 142 -7.33 -13.19 8.22
C ALA A 142 -7.79 -11.73 8.45
N ILE A 143 -7.58 -10.86 7.46
CA ILE A 143 -7.97 -9.45 7.55
C ILE A 143 -9.50 -9.35 7.41
N ARG A 144 -10.16 -8.76 8.40
CA ARG A 144 -11.62 -8.63 8.46
C ARG A 144 -12.25 -8.06 7.19
N LYS A 145 -11.56 -7.13 6.52
CA LYS A 145 -12.03 -6.43 5.31
C LYS A 145 -11.58 -7.08 3.99
N ALA A 146 -10.87 -8.21 4.03
CA ALA A 146 -10.30 -8.83 2.84
C ALA A 146 -11.36 -9.15 1.77
N ARG A 147 -12.44 -9.82 2.18
CA ARG A 147 -13.55 -10.19 1.27
C ARG A 147 -14.29 -8.97 0.72
N ASP A 148 -14.56 -7.99 1.58
CA ASP A 148 -15.20 -6.73 1.17
C ASP A 148 -14.36 -6.02 0.10
N THR A 149 -13.04 -6.02 0.25
CA THR A 149 -12.11 -5.35 -0.67
C THR A 149 -12.06 -6.07 -2.02
N ILE A 150 -12.03 -7.41 -2.05
CA ILE A 150 -12.14 -8.18 -3.30
C ILE A 150 -13.47 -7.87 -4.01
N MET A 151 -14.56 -7.83 -3.25
CA MET A 151 -15.88 -7.58 -3.81
C MET A 151 -15.99 -6.18 -4.41
N MET A 152 -15.52 -5.16 -3.69
CA MET A 152 -15.42 -3.79 -4.21
C MET A 152 -14.63 -3.76 -5.53
N ARG A 153 -13.49 -4.46 -5.58
CA ARG A 153 -12.64 -4.51 -6.77
C ARG A 153 -13.30 -5.20 -7.96
N ARG A 154 -13.92 -6.37 -7.75
CA ARG A 154 -14.61 -7.09 -8.83
C ARG A 154 -15.81 -6.31 -9.37
N ILE A 155 -16.55 -5.62 -8.51
CA ILE A 155 -17.66 -4.74 -8.93
C ILE A 155 -17.10 -3.55 -9.72
N GLY A 156 -16.08 -2.86 -9.22
CA GLY A 156 -15.48 -1.70 -9.88
C GLY A 156 -14.84 -2.01 -11.23
N THR A 157 -14.32 -3.23 -11.41
CA THR A 157 -13.72 -3.71 -12.66
C THR A 157 -14.71 -4.43 -13.59
N GLY A 158 -15.98 -4.56 -13.19
CA GLY A 158 -17.02 -5.20 -14.00
C GLY A 158 -16.99 -6.74 -14.03
N LYS A 159 -16.21 -7.37 -13.15
CA LYS A 159 -16.12 -8.84 -12.99
C LYS A 159 -17.30 -9.40 -12.18
N PHE A 160 -18.51 -9.18 -12.67
CA PHE A 160 -19.75 -9.49 -11.94
C PHE A 160 -20.00 -11.00 -11.80
N SER A 161 -19.67 -11.80 -12.81
CA SER A 161 -19.78 -13.27 -12.74
C SER A 161 -18.91 -13.86 -11.61
N GLU A 162 -17.67 -13.40 -11.52
CA GLU A 162 -16.74 -13.77 -10.46
C GLU A 162 -17.23 -13.28 -9.08
N THR A 163 -17.86 -12.11 -9.03
CA THR A 163 -18.48 -11.59 -7.79
C THR A 163 -19.55 -12.54 -7.26
N LEU A 164 -20.41 -13.07 -8.13
CA LEU A 164 -21.48 -14.01 -7.73
C LEU A 164 -20.96 -15.36 -7.23
N SER A 165 -19.74 -15.75 -7.61
CA SER A 165 -19.11 -16.99 -7.14
C SER A 165 -18.59 -16.90 -5.69
N LEU A 166 -18.38 -15.70 -5.16
CA LEU A 166 -17.98 -15.47 -3.77
C LEU A 166 -19.17 -15.70 -2.83
N LYS A 167 -19.25 -16.89 -2.23
CA LYS A 167 -20.28 -17.23 -1.23
C LYS A 167 -19.85 -16.83 0.19
N GLY A 168 -20.83 -16.43 1.01
CA GLY A 168 -20.66 -16.31 2.46
C GLY A 168 -19.91 -15.05 2.92
N ILE A 169 -20.12 -13.92 2.25
CA ILE A 169 -19.68 -12.61 2.74
C ILE A 169 -20.74 -12.11 3.72
N GLY A 170 -20.74 -12.68 4.93
CA GLY A 170 -21.58 -12.19 6.02
C GLY A 170 -21.05 -10.84 6.51
N SER A 171 -21.44 -9.75 5.85
CA SER A 171 -21.10 -8.41 6.32
C SER A 171 -22.20 -7.83 7.20
N ARG A 172 -21.77 -6.88 8.03
CA ARG A 172 -22.68 -6.03 8.81
C ARG A 172 -23.48 -5.18 7.82
N SER A 173 -24.81 -5.19 7.93
CA SER A 173 -25.65 -4.28 7.15
C SER A 173 -25.36 -2.83 7.54
N ILE A 174 -25.10 -1.98 6.55
CA ILE A 174 -24.91 -0.53 6.71
C ILE A 174 -26.01 0.16 5.93
N GLY A 175 -26.89 0.91 6.61
CA GLY A 175 -28.00 1.60 5.96
C GLY A 175 -28.98 0.67 5.22
N GLY A 176 -29.09 -0.60 5.64
CA GLY A 176 -29.93 -1.59 4.96
C GLY A 176 -29.28 -2.21 3.71
N LEU A 177 -28.02 -1.89 3.41
CA LEU A 177 -27.23 -2.52 2.37
C LEU A 177 -26.27 -3.54 2.98
N ASP A 178 -26.22 -4.72 2.40
CA ASP A 178 -25.25 -5.77 2.71
C ASP A 178 -24.76 -6.38 1.38
N TRP A 179 -23.70 -7.17 1.45
CA TRP A 179 -23.13 -7.77 0.24
C TRP A 179 -24.04 -8.83 -0.39
N GLU A 180 -24.95 -9.43 0.38
CA GLU A 180 -25.90 -10.40 -0.15
C GLU A 180 -26.93 -9.71 -1.04
N ARG A 181 -27.49 -8.58 -0.60
CA ARG A 181 -28.40 -7.71 -1.37
C ARG A 181 -27.72 -7.13 -2.60
N LEU A 182 -26.47 -6.68 -2.47
CA LEU A 182 -25.71 -6.19 -3.63
C LEU A 182 -25.44 -7.31 -4.64
N SER A 183 -25.07 -8.50 -4.18
CA SER A 183 -24.91 -9.68 -5.06
C SER A 183 -26.22 -10.06 -5.73
N ALA A 184 -27.34 -10.04 -5.01
CA ALA A 184 -28.67 -10.32 -5.55
C ALA A 184 -29.07 -9.31 -6.62
N ALA A 185 -28.85 -8.01 -6.38
CA ALA A 185 -29.12 -6.95 -7.35
C ALA A 185 -28.24 -7.07 -8.61
N VAL A 186 -26.96 -7.42 -8.44
CA VAL A 186 -26.05 -7.70 -9.57
C VAL A 186 -26.55 -8.92 -10.37
N LYS A 187 -26.97 -9.98 -9.70
CA LYS A 187 -27.54 -11.17 -10.34
C LYS A 187 -28.81 -10.83 -11.14
N GLU A 188 -29.70 -10.05 -10.55
CA GLU A 188 -30.93 -9.58 -11.21
C GLU A 188 -30.60 -8.71 -12.43
N GLY A 189 -29.67 -7.77 -12.30
CA GLY A 189 -29.25 -6.87 -13.38
C GLY A 189 -28.54 -7.57 -14.54
N LEU A 190 -27.80 -8.66 -14.27
CA LEU A 190 -27.20 -9.49 -15.32
C LEU A 190 -28.24 -10.34 -16.06
N GLY A 191 -29.32 -10.74 -15.39
CA GLY A 191 -30.40 -11.53 -15.98
C GLY A 191 -29.90 -12.83 -16.63
N PRO A 192 -30.39 -13.21 -17.83
CA PRO A 192 -30.02 -14.46 -18.50
C PRO A 192 -28.56 -14.50 -19.01
N ARG A 193 -27.76 -13.44 -18.84
CA ARG A 193 -26.36 -13.38 -19.28
C ARG A 193 -25.39 -14.15 -18.39
N ILE A 194 -25.89 -14.73 -17.30
CA ILE A 194 -25.10 -15.52 -16.34
C ILE A 194 -24.80 -16.93 -16.87
N ASP A 195 -25.62 -17.44 -17.80
CA ASP A 195 -25.55 -18.80 -18.32
C ASP A 195 -24.73 -18.92 -19.63
N VAL A 196 -23.96 -17.89 -20.00
CA VAL A 196 -23.11 -17.84 -21.21
C VAL A 196 -21.64 -17.93 -20.85
#